data_AF-A0A544UQK8-F1
#
_entry.id   AF-A0A544UQK8-F1
#
_cell.length_a   1.000
_cell.length_b   1.000
_cell.length_c   1.000
_cell.angle_alpha   90.00
_cell.angle_beta   90.00
_cell.angle_gamma   90.00
#
_symmetry.space_group_name_H-M   'P 1'
#
loop_
_entity.id
_entity.type
_entity.pdbx_description
1 polymer ?
#
loop_
_entity_poly.entity_id
_entity_poly.type
_entity_poly.pdbx_seq_one_letter_code
_entity_poly.pdbx_strand_id
1 'polypeptide(L)'
;MGRFNWFMIFVVPGTDDYVLIGISEKKITVFRPSKQTPDPTIPYNEIKLDSSDVLQLAKDKYGLNPGKDWATGYHFTLDSIDGLPILTVFGNDRDNRFTRISFNAQNGDVVSAIHKLPYGGGLISKRNGSDNLTKQGMAITGVVAGKNNLVVWGDKKPTQFSTTKQPFFEWSHNNGETWTELQANNYVTQAWFDINDQLYVATEKELWAGITSKSKGTKILSLDQSIEKIDYSINNHIAVLSNGKVYYTNQGESWERTIVPKLFYVVQISDDGDLVGLTEERKILQKTNDEWNEITMLNRNDEPLDMKVINNRLFITTLSGIWIRDLQEGNWRKIKVDEEVVKFVKKGEKLFGVTHRGEAIYSINMKDEGKSEKVFDARNLVVWDVDIMRDTLWIATIPDYSWEEMKIPQRR
;
A
#
# COMPACT_ATOMS: atom_id res chain seq x y z
N MET A 1 22.62 8.42 -10.65
CA MET A 1 23.49 7.36 -10.13
C MET A 1 22.89 6.02 -10.53
N GLY A 2 23.38 5.39 -11.60
CA GLY A 2 22.93 4.06 -12.01
C GLY A 2 23.70 3.00 -11.22
N ARG A 3 22.98 2.09 -10.54
CA ARG A 3 23.58 0.92 -9.90
C ARG A 3 23.93 -0.10 -10.98
N PHE A 4 25.10 0.00 -11.59
CA PHE A 4 25.58 -0.99 -12.56
C PHE A 4 26.18 -2.18 -11.81
N ASN A 5 25.32 -3.08 -11.32
CA ASN A 5 25.74 -4.35 -10.73
C ASN A 5 25.48 -5.46 -11.73
N TRP A 6 26.53 -6.12 -12.18
CA TRP A 6 26.46 -7.28 -13.06
C TRP A 6 27.02 -8.49 -12.32
N PHE A 7 26.32 -9.61 -12.41
CA PHE A 7 26.82 -10.90 -11.97
C PHE A 7 26.84 -11.83 -13.17
N MET A 8 27.98 -12.48 -13.40
CA MET A 8 28.20 -13.37 -14.51
C MET A 8 28.82 -14.65 -13.99
N ILE A 9 28.36 -15.79 -14.50
CA ILE A 9 28.90 -17.10 -14.19
C ILE A 9 29.54 -17.65 -15.47
N PHE A 10 30.81 -18.01 -15.40
CA PHE A 10 31.52 -18.69 -16.48
C PHE A 10 31.84 -20.11 -16.03
N VAL A 11 31.52 -21.10 -16.88
CA VAL A 11 31.69 -22.53 -16.58
C VAL A 11 32.76 -23.10 -17.49
N VAL A 12 33.58 -24.00 -16.98
CA VAL A 12 34.50 -24.80 -17.81
C VAL A 12 33.70 -25.93 -18.46
N PRO A 13 33.63 -26.01 -19.80
CA PRO A 13 32.83 -27.02 -20.47
C PRO A 13 33.21 -28.45 -20.04
N GLY A 14 32.22 -29.25 -19.67
CA GLY A 14 32.40 -30.64 -19.26
C GLY A 14 32.95 -30.85 -17.85
N THR A 15 33.01 -29.81 -17.01
CA THR A 15 33.37 -29.93 -15.59
C THR A 15 32.35 -29.22 -14.69
N ASP A 16 32.46 -29.43 -13.38
CA ASP A 16 31.67 -28.71 -12.37
C ASP A 16 32.31 -27.37 -11.97
N ASP A 17 33.43 -26.98 -12.61
CA ASP A 17 34.17 -25.79 -12.24
C ASP A 17 33.54 -24.54 -12.88
N TYR A 18 33.31 -23.51 -12.06
CA TYR A 18 32.85 -22.22 -12.54
C TYR A 18 33.50 -21.06 -11.79
N VAL A 19 33.42 -19.87 -12.38
CA VAL A 19 33.80 -18.61 -11.74
C VAL A 19 32.62 -17.64 -11.76
N LEU A 20 32.27 -17.13 -10.58
CA LEU A 20 31.37 -16.00 -10.42
C LEU A 20 32.18 -14.70 -10.47
N ILE A 21 31.84 -13.84 -11.43
CA ILE A 21 32.38 -12.49 -11.55
C ILE A 21 31.27 -11.49 -11.28
N GLY A 22 31.48 -10.64 -10.28
CA GLY A 22 30.63 -9.48 -9.99
C GLY A 22 31.34 -8.20 -10.42
N ILE A 23 30.66 -7.37 -11.20
CA ILE A 23 31.14 -6.04 -11.60
C ILE A 23 30.22 -4.99 -11.00
N SER A 24 30.79 -4.05 -10.26
CA SER A 24 30.09 -2.87 -9.73
C SER A 24 30.94 -1.64 -9.96
N GLU A 25 30.31 -0.53 -10.39
CA GLU A 25 31.00 0.75 -10.61
C GLU A 25 32.27 0.62 -11.47
N LYS A 26 32.20 -0.20 -12.53
CA LYS A 26 33.30 -0.52 -13.46
C LYS A 26 34.51 -1.23 -12.82
N LYS A 27 34.34 -1.81 -11.64
CA LYS A 27 35.36 -2.60 -10.94
C LYS A 27 34.85 -4.03 -10.71
N ILE A 28 35.75 -5.00 -10.75
CA ILE A 28 35.45 -6.35 -10.30
C ILE A 28 35.34 -6.29 -8.77
N THR A 29 34.15 -6.56 -8.24
CA THR A 29 33.85 -6.58 -6.80
C THR A 29 33.71 -7.98 -6.25
N VAL A 30 33.43 -8.95 -7.12
CA VAL A 30 33.38 -10.37 -6.77
C VAL A 30 34.18 -11.15 -7.80
N PHE A 31 35.06 -12.03 -7.34
CA PHE A 31 35.72 -13.04 -8.14
C PHE A 31 35.80 -14.30 -7.27
N ARG A 32 34.99 -15.31 -7.59
CA ARG A 32 34.88 -16.52 -6.79
C ARG A 32 34.87 -17.75 -7.68
N PRO A 33 35.99 -18.51 -7.75
CA PRO A 33 35.94 -19.86 -8.29
C PRO A 33 35.15 -20.77 -7.32
N SER A 34 34.38 -21.70 -7.86
CA SER A 34 33.54 -22.62 -7.08
C SER A 34 33.21 -23.88 -7.90
N LYS A 35 32.54 -24.84 -7.26
CA LYS A 35 32.04 -26.06 -7.89
C LYS A 35 30.53 -26.16 -7.76
N GLN A 36 29.83 -26.35 -8.88
CA GLN A 36 28.39 -26.52 -8.91
C GLN A 36 28.02 -27.36 -10.13
N THR A 37 26.96 -28.17 -10.00
CA THR A 37 26.40 -28.91 -11.14
C THR A 37 26.04 -27.91 -12.25
N PRO A 38 26.53 -28.10 -13.48
CA PRO A 38 26.36 -27.10 -14.53
C PRO A 38 24.88 -26.94 -14.90
N ASP A 39 24.37 -25.72 -14.71
CA ASP A 39 23.17 -25.24 -15.41
C ASP A 39 23.43 -25.28 -16.94
N PRO A 40 22.38 -25.31 -17.78
CA PRO A 40 22.56 -25.28 -19.23
C PRO A 40 23.42 -24.08 -19.65
N THR A 41 24.58 -24.37 -20.25
CA THR A 41 25.55 -23.36 -20.64
C THR A 41 25.19 -22.75 -21.99
N ILE A 42 25.64 -21.51 -22.21
CA ILE A 42 25.50 -20.80 -23.49
C ILE A 42 26.89 -20.70 -24.12
N PRO A 43 27.13 -21.37 -25.26
CA PRO A 43 28.37 -21.17 -26.00
C PRO A 43 28.49 -19.71 -26.45
N TYR A 44 29.64 -19.07 -26.14
CA TYR A 44 29.83 -17.64 -26.43
C TYR A 44 29.65 -17.31 -27.92
N ASN A 45 30.05 -18.22 -28.80
CA ASN A 45 29.91 -18.07 -30.25
C ASN A 45 28.45 -18.11 -30.74
N GLU A 46 27.50 -18.55 -29.92
CA GLU A 46 26.06 -18.54 -30.23
C GLU A 46 25.39 -17.21 -29.89
N ILE A 47 26.02 -16.36 -29.09
CA ILE A 47 25.52 -15.01 -28.80
C ILE A 47 25.92 -14.10 -29.97
N LYS A 48 24.97 -13.76 -30.84
CA LYS A 48 25.19 -12.89 -32.01
C LYS A 48 24.70 -11.46 -31.80
N LEU A 49 23.78 -11.26 -30.86
CA LEU A 49 23.22 -9.97 -30.49
C LEU A 49 23.50 -9.69 -29.02
N ASP A 50 23.93 -8.46 -28.73
CA ASP A 50 24.19 -8.02 -27.37
C ASP A 50 23.07 -7.15 -26.80
N SER A 51 23.28 -6.63 -25.58
CA SER A 51 22.30 -5.79 -24.87
C SER A 51 21.89 -4.53 -25.63
N SER A 52 22.78 -3.94 -26.44
CA SER A 52 22.51 -2.75 -27.24
C SER A 52 21.57 -3.09 -28.39
N ASP A 53 21.84 -4.21 -29.08
CA ASP A 53 21.05 -4.67 -30.22
C ASP A 53 19.61 -4.99 -29.79
N VAL A 54 19.43 -5.80 -28.75
CA VAL A 54 18.09 -6.19 -28.31
C VAL A 54 17.32 -5.05 -27.66
N LEU A 55 18.01 -4.09 -27.03
CA LEU A 55 17.38 -2.89 -26.53
C LEU A 55 16.81 -2.04 -27.67
N GLN A 56 17.56 -1.91 -28.77
CA GLN A 56 17.09 -1.20 -29.95
C GLN A 56 15.88 -1.92 -30.56
N LEU A 57 15.93 -3.25 -30.69
CA LEU A 57 14.79 -4.05 -31.14
C LEU A 57 13.56 -3.89 -30.24
N ALA A 58 13.73 -3.87 -28.92
CA ALA A 58 12.63 -3.68 -27.97
C ALA A 58 12.01 -2.29 -28.06
N LYS A 59 12.83 -1.25 -28.21
CA LYS A 59 12.35 0.13 -28.45
C LYS A 59 11.56 0.22 -29.75
N ASP A 60 12.11 -0.33 -30.83
CA ASP A 60 11.51 -0.18 -32.16
C ASP A 60 10.22 -1.00 -32.31
N LYS A 61 10.20 -2.25 -31.80
CA LYS A 61 9.04 -3.15 -31.91
C LYS A 61 7.96 -2.85 -30.88
N TYR A 62 8.33 -2.52 -29.65
CA TYR A 62 7.39 -2.45 -28.52
C TYR A 62 7.32 -1.06 -27.86
N GLY A 63 8.14 -0.10 -28.29
CA GLY A 63 8.21 1.22 -27.65
C GLY A 63 8.67 1.15 -26.21
N LEU A 64 9.56 0.22 -25.88
CA LEU A 64 10.06 0.03 -24.52
C LEU A 64 10.81 1.28 -24.05
N ASN A 65 10.40 1.79 -22.90
CA ASN A 65 10.97 2.92 -22.19
C ASN A 65 11.82 2.44 -21.01
N PRO A 66 12.78 3.23 -20.52
CA PRO A 66 13.49 2.89 -19.30
C PRO A 66 12.51 2.81 -18.13
N GLY A 67 12.69 1.82 -17.27
CA GLY A 67 11.97 1.74 -16.01
C GLY A 67 12.29 2.92 -15.09
N LYS A 68 11.38 3.17 -14.14
CA LYS A 68 11.49 4.22 -13.12
C LYS A 68 11.47 3.58 -11.73
N ASP A 69 11.93 4.33 -10.74
CA ASP A 69 11.90 3.96 -9.32
C ASP A 69 12.69 2.69 -9.01
N TRP A 70 12.02 1.57 -8.71
CA TRP A 70 12.64 0.32 -8.27
C TRP A 70 13.51 -0.34 -9.35
N ALA A 71 13.08 -0.26 -10.61
CA ALA A 71 13.82 -0.78 -11.77
C ALA A 71 14.28 0.38 -12.67
N THR A 72 15.04 1.34 -12.12
CA THR A 72 15.46 2.52 -12.86
C THR A 72 16.41 2.16 -14.01
N GLY A 73 16.02 2.50 -15.24
CA GLY A 73 16.79 2.22 -16.46
C GLY A 73 16.33 0.94 -17.16
N TYR A 74 17.25 0.29 -17.87
CA TYR A 74 17.00 -1.01 -18.48
C TYR A 74 17.77 -2.07 -17.71
N HIS A 75 17.14 -3.23 -17.49
CA HIS A 75 17.77 -4.39 -16.90
C HIS A 75 17.79 -5.53 -17.91
N PHE A 76 18.79 -6.40 -17.78
CA PHE A 76 19.03 -7.47 -18.74
C PHE A 76 19.30 -8.79 -18.01
N THR A 77 18.81 -9.89 -18.57
CA THR A 77 19.26 -11.25 -18.23
C THR A 77 19.60 -12.01 -19.49
N LEU A 78 20.59 -12.89 -19.40
CA LEU A 78 20.96 -13.81 -20.47
C LEU A 78 20.87 -15.23 -19.89
N ASP A 79 19.95 -16.02 -20.42
CA ASP A 79 19.61 -17.34 -19.90
C ASP A 79 19.59 -18.37 -21.04
N SER A 80 19.89 -19.64 -20.71
CA SER A 80 19.72 -20.76 -21.65
C SER A 80 18.35 -21.39 -21.43
N ILE A 81 17.44 -21.23 -22.40
CA ILE A 81 16.07 -21.78 -22.33
C ILE A 81 15.91 -22.73 -23.50
N ASP A 82 15.66 -24.01 -23.21
CA ASP A 82 15.57 -25.09 -24.21
C ASP A 82 16.80 -25.15 -25.14
N GLY A 83 17.98 -24.81 -24.60
CA GLY A 83 19.25 -24.78 -25.34
C GLY A 83 19.45 -23.56 -26.25
N LEU A 84 18.54 -22.58 -26.21
CA LEU A 84 18.68 -21.33 -26.95
C LEU A 84 19.19 -20.19 -26.04
N PRO A 85 20.09 -19.32 -26.52
CA PRO A 85 20.53 -18.16 -25.76
C PRO A 85 19.45 -17.08 -25.80
N ILE A 86 18.76 -16.90 -24.69
CA ILE A 86 17.67 -15.92 -24.58
C ILE A 86 18.16 -14.68 -23.84
N LEU A 87 18.26 -13.57 -24.57
CA LEU A 87 18.56 -12.26 -24.00
C LEU A 87 17.26 -11.51 -23.74
N THR A 88 17.03 -11.20 -22.47
CA THR A 88 15.80 -10.55 -22.01
C THR A 88 16.09 -9.12 -21.57
N VAL A 89 15.25 -8.18 -22.00
CA VAL A 89 15.28 -6.78 -21.57
C VAL A 89 14.03 -6.43 -20.78
N PHE A 90 14.25 -5.72 -19.66
CA PHE A 90 13.20 -5.21 -18.79
C PHE A 90 13.14 -3.69 -18.88
N GLY A 91 11.92 -3.16 -18.86
CA GLY A 91 11.64 -1.72 -18.87
C GLY A 91 10.16 -1.46 -18.65
N ASN A 92 9.68 -0.33 -19.16
CA ASN A 92 8.27 0.04 -19.14
C ASN A 92 7.70 0.13 -20.55
N ASP A 93 6.47 -0.31 -20.77
CA ASP A 93 5.79 -0.08 -22.04
C ASP A 93 5.32 1.39 -22.18
N ARG A 94 4.56 1.68 -23.24
CA ARG A 94 4.00 3.02 -23.51
C ARG A 94 2.98 3.48 -22.47
N ASP A 95 2.37 2.54 -21.75
CA ASP A 95 1.43 2.80 -20.66
C ASP A 95 2.12 2.79 -19.28
N ASN A 96 3.45 2.84 -19.25
CA ASN A 96 4.29 2.75 -18.05
C ASN A 96 4.14 1.43 -17.26
N ARG A 97 3.72 0.34 -17.90
CA ARG A 97 3.59 -0.97 -17.27
C ARG A 97 4.93 -1.69 -17.29
N PHE A 98 5.26 -2.36 -16.19
CA PHE A 98 6.48 -3.15 -16.11
C PHE A 98 6.47 -4.27 -17.15
N THR A 99 7.49 -4.32 -17.98
CA THR A 99 7.50 -5.08 -19.23
C THR A 99 8.81 -5.84 -19.36
N ARG A 100 8.70 -7.06 -19.88
CA ARG A 100 9.81 -7.97 -20.17
C ARG A 100 9.70 -8.48 -21.60
N ILE A 101 10.76 -8.31 -22.37
CA ILE A 101 10.82 -8.78 -23.76
C ILE A 101 12.06 -9.66 -23.92
N SER A 102 11.85 -10.88 -24.38
CA SER A 102 12.86 -11.92 -24.54
C SER A 102 13.12 -12.17 -26.02
N PHE A 103 14.39 -12.14 -26.40
CA PHE A 103 14.85 -12.36 -27.77
C PHE A 103 15.79 -13.57 -27.83
N ASN A 104 15.74 -14.31 -28.92
CA ASN A 104 16.81 -15.25 -29.24
C ASN A 104 18.06 -14.45 -29.66
N ALA A 105 19.14 -14.56 -28.89
CA ALA A 105 20.37 -13.83 -29.10
C ALA A 105 21.17 -14.31 -30.32
N GLN A 106 20.82 -15.44 -30.94
CA GLN A 106 21.43 -15.91 -32.20
C GLN A 106 20.92 -15.13 -33.41
N ASN A 107 19.64 -14.73 -33.43
CA ASN A 107 18.98 -14.24 -34.64
C ASN A 107 18.06 -13.01 -34.44
N GLY A 108 17.73 -12.63 -33.21
CA GLY A 108 16.91 -11.45 -32.88
C GLY A 108 15.40 -11.69 -32.95
N ASP A 109 14.98 -12.95 -33.10
CA ASP A 109 13.57 -13.31 -33.04
C ASP A 109 13.00 -13.07 -31.65
N VAL A 110 11.77 -12.58 -31.60
CA VAL A 110 11.07 -12.39 -30.32
C VAL A 110 10.55 -13.74 -29.86
N VAL A 111 11.00 -14.16 -28.68
CA VAL A 111 10.52 -15.39 -28.02
C VAL A 111 9.31 -15.09 -27.15
N SER A 112 9.32 -13.97 -26.44
CA SER A 112 8.21 -13.55 -25.59
C SER A 112 8.21 -12.04 -25.40
N ALA A 113 7.03 -11.42 -25.30
CA ALA A 113 6.86 -10.04 -24.91
C ALA A 113 5.65 -9.97 -23.96
N ILE A 114 5.91 -9.73 -22.68
CA ILE A 114 4.89 -9.73 -21.63
C ILE A 114 4.99 -8.47 -20.77
N HIS A 115 3.85 -8.03 -20.25
CA HIS A 115 3.77 -6.90 -19.33
C HIS A 115 2.87 -7.21 -18.14
N LYS A 116 3.06 -6.48 -17.04
CA LYS A 116 2.27 -6.60 -15.82
C LYS A 116 0.97 -5.81 -15.95
N LEU A 117 -0.17 -6.49 -15.89
CA LEU A 117 -1.50 -5.86 -15.86
C LEU A 117 -2.12 -5.95 -14.48
N PRO A 118 -2.85 -4.90 -14.03
CA PRO A 118 -3.67 -5.00 -12.84
C PRO A 118 -4.81 -5.99 -13.08
N TYR A 119 -5.01 -6.91 -12.13
CA TYR A 119 -6.11 -7.84 -12.06
C TYR A 119 -6.90 -7.61 -10.76
N GLY A 120 -8.22 -7.49 -10.86
CA GLY A 120 -9.08 -7.08 -9.74
C GLY A 120 -9.09 -5.56 -9.52
N GLY A 121 -9.18 -5.15 -8.25
CA GLY A 121 -9.31 -3.74 -7.87
C GLY A 121 -10.69 -3.14 -8.16
N GLY A 122 -10.92 -1.95 -7.60
CA GLY A 122 -12.17 -1.20 -7.74
C GLY A 122 -12.92 -1.06 -6.41
N LEU A 123 -14.16 -0.59 -6.52
CA LEU A 123 -15.04 -0.29 -5.39
C LEU A 123 -16.22 -1.26 -5.40
N ILE A 124 -16.33 -2.04 -4.33
CA ILE A 124 -17.43 -2.99 -4.14
C ILE A 124 -18.46 -2.33 -3.24
N SER A 125 -19.72 -2.37 -3.68
CA SER A 125 -20.88 -2.07 -2.86
C SER A 125 -21.60 -3.37 -2.55
N LYS A 126 -21.86 -3.63 -1.27
CA LYS A 126 -22.59 -4.79 -0.80
C LYS A 126 -23.86 -4.36 -0.07
N ARG A 127 -25.01 -4.78 -0.60
CA ARG A 127 -26.33 -4.49 -0.05
C ARG A 127 -27.24 -5.71 -0.21
N ASN A 128 -27.88 -6.14 0.88
CA ASN A 128 -28.82 -7.28 0.88
C ASN A 128 -28.28 -8.55 0.20
N GLY A 129 -26.98 -8.85 0.37
CA GLY A 129 -26.32 -10.01 -0.24
C GLY A 129 -25.97 -9.89 -1.72
N SER A 130 -26.30 -8.75 -2.36
CA SER A 130 -25.84 -8.42 -3.71
C SER A 130 -24.56 -7.59 -3.67
N ASP A 131 -23.57 -8.00 -4.45
CA ASP A 131 -22.29 -7.33 -4.58
C ASP A 131 -22.23 -6.68 -5.98
N ASN A 132 -21.95 -5.38 -6.04
CA ASN A 132 -21.77 -4.63 -7.29
C ASN A 132 -20.38 -3.99 -7.32
N LEU A 133 -19.61 -4.33 -8.36
CA LEU A 133 -18.25 -3.83 -8.58
C LEU A 133 -18.30 -2.65 -9.55
N THR A 134 -17.74 -1.53 -9.12
CA THR A 134 -17.53 -0.33 -9.93
C THR A 134 -16.05 0.05 -9.96
N LYS A 135 -15.64 0.95 -10.86
CA LYS A 135 -14.24 1.41 -10.97
C LYS A 135 -13.22 0.26 -11.13
N GLN A 136 -13.61 -0.80 -11.87
CA GLN A 136 -12.78 -1.99 -12.07
C GLN A 136 -11.39 -1.64 -12.60
N GLY A 137 -10.35 -2.29 -12.06
CA GLY A 137 -8.95 -2.06 -12.44
C GLY A 137 -8.30 -0.83 -11.80
N MET A 138 -9.06 0.01 -11.10
CA MET A 138 -8.50 1.11 -10.29
C MET A 138 -8.00 0.58 -8.94
N ALA A 139 -6.96 1.21 -8.40
CA ALA A 139 -6.57 0.99 -7.01
C ALA A 139 -7.33 1.98 -6.14
N ILE A 140 -8.38 1.53 -5.45
CA ILE A 140 -9.10 2.37 -4.50
C ILE A 140 -8.41 2.21 -3.14
N THR A 141 -7.68 3.24 -2.71
CA THR A 141 -6.89 3.21 -1.46
C THR A 141 -7.62 3.84 -0.29
N GLY A 142 -8.87 4.26 -0.48
CA GLY A 142 -9.72 4.62 0.63
C GLY A 142 -11.13 4.99 0.24
N VAL A 143 -12.00 4.85 1.22
CA VAL A 143 -13.43 5.16 1.13
C VAL A 143 -13.89 5.79 2.44
N VAL A 144 -14.70 6.82 2.38
CA VAL A 144 -15.35 7.37 3.58
C VAL A 144 -16.77 7.82 3.29
N ALA A 145 -17.67 7.50 4.22
CA ALA A 145 -19.08 7.82 4.16
C ALA A 145 -19.41 8.94 5.15
N GLY A 146 -19.91 10.05 4.61
CA GLY A 146 -20.59 11.11 5.36
C GLY A 146 -22.09 10.83 5.49
N LYS A 147 -22.86 11.85 5.86
CA LYS A 147 -24.33 11.76 6.00
C LYS A 147 -25.00 11.49 4.65
N ASN A 148 -24.55 12.20 3.61
CA ASN A 148 -25.11 12.12 2.25
C ASN A 148 -24.06 11.95 1.15
N ASN A 149 -22.78 11.85 1.53
CA ASN A 149 -21.66 11.89 0.61
C ASN A 149 -20.83 10.63 0.78
N LEU A 150 -20.53 9.96 -0.33
CA LEU A 150 -19.51 8.91 -0.37
C LEU A 150 -18.29 9.47 -1.07
N VAL A 151 -17.12 9.37 -0.45
CA VAL A 151 -15.86 9.86 -1.01
C VAL A 151 -14.91 8.69 -1.21
N VAL A 152 -14.24 8.64 -2.37
CA VAL A 152 -13.19 7.65 -2.66
C VAL A 152 -11.96 8.29 -3.27
N TRP A 153 -10.80 7.68 -3.03
CA TRP A 153 -9.52 8.11 -3.60
C TRP A 153 -8.62 6.92 -3.92
N GLY A 154 -7.62 7.19 -4.75
CA GLY A 154 -6.59 6.22 -5.10
C GLY A 154 -5.97 6.52 -6.46
N ASP A 155 -5.69 5.48 -7.24
CA ASP A 155 -5.04 5.57 -8.55
C ASP A 155 -5.93 5.01 -9.66
N LYS A 156 -6.19 5.81 -10.70
CA LYS A 156 -7.01 5.43 -11.86
C LYS A 156 -6.33 4.34 -12.71
N LYS A 157 -5.00 4.30 -12.75
CA LYS A 157 -4.22 3.38 -13.59
C LYS A 157 -2.98 2.89 -12.82
N PRO A 158 -3.19 2.06 -11.79
CA PRO A 158 -2.11 1.59 -10.95
C PRO A 158 -1.16 0.69 -11.75
N THR A 159 0.13 0.76 -11.42
CA THR A 159 1.15 -0.12 -11.97
C THR A 159 1.97 -0.72 -10.82
N GLN A 160 2.53 -1.91 -11.01
CA GLN A 160 3.22 -2.62 -9.92
C GLN A 160 4.47 -1.89 -9.41
N PHE A 161 5.23 -1.25 -10.31
CA PHE A 161 6.55 -0.70 -9.98
C PHE A 161 6.76 0.75 -10.43
N SER A 162 5.90 1.32 -11.27
CA SER A 162 6.03 2.73 -11.68
C SER A 162 5.20 3.62 -10.77
N THR A 163 5.84 4.63 -10.18
CA THR A 163 5.17 5.67 -9.38
C THR A 163 4.43 6.71 -10.22
N THR A 164 4.12 6.42 -11.50
CA THR A 164 3.28 7.31 -12.31
C THR A 164 1.83 7.23 -11.80
N LYS A 165 1.60 7.81 -10.63
CA LYS A 165 0.31 7.86 -9.96
C LYS A 165 -0.63 8.69 -10.82
N GLN A 166 -1.78 8.14 -11.18
CA GLN A 166 -2.88 8.90 -11.75
C GLN A 166 -3.92 9.11 -10.65
N PRO A 167 -3.64 9.98 -9.67
CA PRO A 167 -4.49 10.14 -8.50
C PRO A 167 -5.90 10.52 -8.93
N PHE A 168 -6.87 10.06 -8.15
CA PHE A 168 -8.22 10.60 -8.20
C PHE A 168 -8.75 10.84 -6.81
N PHE A 169 -9.64 11.80 -6.71
CA PHE A 169 -10.39 12.10 -5.51
C PHE A 169 -11.78 12.56 -5.91
N GLU A 170 -12.77 11.75 -5.62
CA GLU A 170 -14.12 11.93 -6.13
C GLU A 170 -15.14 11.68 -5.03
N TRP A 171 -16.27 12.38 -5.11
CA TRP A 171 -17.42 12.13 -4.26
C TRP A 171 -18.67 11.76 -5.05
N SER A 172 -19.62 11.15 -4.37
CA SER A 172 -20.92 10.79 -4.89
C SER A 172 -22.00 11.24 -3.90
N HIS A 173 -23.01 11.95 -4.40
CA HIS A 173 -24.21 12.34 -3.63
C HIS A 173 -25.36 11.32 -3.76
N ASN A 174 -25.22 10.31 -4.62
CA ASN A 174 -26.24 9.32 -4.95
C ASN A 174 -25.71 7.88 -4.82
N ASN A 175 -25.03 7.58 -3.73
CA ASN A 175 -24.63 6.21 -3.36
C ASN A 175 -23.87 5.45 -4.46
N GLY A 176 -22.92 6.12 -5.12
CA GLY A 176 -21.99 5.56 -6.09
C GLY A 176 -22.48 5.52 -7.54
N GLU A 177 -23.70 5.99 -7.83
CA GLU A 177 -24.24 6.04 -9.19
C GLU A 177 -23.51 7.09 -10.07
N THR A 178 -23.20 8.26 -9.51
CA THR A 178 -22.46 9.32 -10.21
C THR A 178 -21.35 9.88 -9.36
N TRP A 179 -20.23 10.22 -10.00
CA TRP A 179 -19.02 10.68 -9.34
C TRP A 179 -18.63 12.07 -9.84
N THR A 180 -18.28 12.95 -8.91
CA THR A 180 -17.77 14.30 -9.22
C THR A 180 -16.38 14.45 -8.60
N GLU A 181 -15.44 14.95 -9.39
CA GLU A 181 -14.06 15.19 -8.96
C GLU A 181 -14.00 16.34 -7.94
N LEU A 182 -13.18 16.15 -6.92
CA LEU A 182 -12.92 17.11 -5.86
C LEU A 182 -11.63 17.87 -6.14
N GLN A 183 -11.55 19.13 -5.68
CA GLN A 183 -10.39 19.99 -5.90
C GLN A 183 -9.25 19.64 -4.93
N ALA A 184 -8.54 18.53 -5.19
CA ALA A 184 -7.30 18.16 -4.49
C ALA A 184 -6.12 18.16 -5.47
N ASN A 185 -5.09 18.96 -5.17
CA ASN A 185 -3.92 19.10 -6.04
C ASN A 185 -2.90 17.95 -5.91
N ASN A 186 -3.08 17.09 -4.91
CA ASN A 186 -2.07 16.12 -4.48
C ASN A 186 -2.69 14.74 -4.26
N TYR A 187 -1.83 13.73 -4.19
CA TYR A 187 -2.23 12.37 -3.82
C TYR A 187 -2.82 12.37 -2.40
N VAL A 188 -4.11 12.05 -2.29
CA VAL A 188 -4.80 11.91 -1.01
C VAL A 188 -4.34 10.62 -0.34
N THR A 189 -3.88 10.74 0.90
CA THR A 189 -3.47 9.59 1.72
C THR A 189 -4.63 9.13 2.62
N GLN A 190 -5.42 10.08 3.13
CA GLN A 190 -6.55 9.81 4.00
C GLN A 190 -7.62 10.90 3.89
N ALA A 191 -8.88 10.55 4.09
CA ALA A 191 -9.97 11.51 4.21
C ALA A 191 -10.99 11.04 5.25
N TRP A 192 -11.66 12.00 5.88
CA TRP A 192 -12.72 11.74 6.86
C TRP A 192 -13.73 12.88 6.93
N PHE A 193 -14.91 12.58 7.43
CA PHE A 193 -15.92 13.57 7.78
C PHE A 193 -15.91 13.81 9.29
N ASP A 194 -16.07 15.07 9.70
CA ASP A 194 -16.35 15.41 11.09
C ASP A 194 -17.85 15.24 11.42
N ILE A 195 -18.23 15.56 12.66
CA ILE A 195 -19.63 15.51 13.12
C ILE A 195 -20.57 16.46 12.33
N ASN A 196 -20.02 17.52 11.75
CA ASN A 196 -20.73 18.51 10.94
C ASN A 196 -20.81 18.12 9.45
N ASP A 197 -20.32 16.94 9.06
CA ASP A 197 -20.22 16.48 7.66
C ASP A 197 -19.26 17.34 6.81
N GLN A 198 -18.30 18.02 7.45
CA GLN A 198 -17.19 18.69 6.79
C GLN A 198 -16.11 17.67 6.43
N LEU A 199 -15.68 17.70 5.15
CA LEU A 199 -14.65 16.80 4.64
C LEU A 199 -13.24 17.31 4.97
N TYR A 200 -12.47 16.49 5.67
CA TYR A 200 -11.06 16.65 5.94
C TYR A 200 -10.24 15.72 5.05
N VAL A 201 -9.08 16.20 4.61
CA VAL A 201 -8.21 15.47 3.68
C VAL A 201 -6.77 15.64 4.09
N ALA A 202 -6.07 14.52 4.16
CA ALA A 202 -4.62 14.44 4.29
C ALA A 202 -3.99 14.13 2.94
N THR A 203 -2.89 14.81 2.67
CA THR A 203 -1.98 14.53 1.55
C THR A 203 -0.63 14.09 2.12
N GLU A 204 0.41 14.03 1.30
CA GLU A 204 1.75 13.67 1.78
C GLU A 204 2.25 14.59 2.90
N LYS A 205 1.96 15.89 2.86
CA LYS A 205 2.55 16.90 3.80
C LYS A 205 1.56 17.89 4.38
N GLU A 206 0.32 17.85 3.94
CA GLU A 206 -0.66 18.88 4.26
C GLU A 206 -1.99 18.28 4.69
N LEU A 207 -2.66 18.96 5.60
CA LEU A 207 -4.06 18.71 5.97
C LEU A 207 -4.94 19.88 5.52
N TRP A 208 -6.11 19.54 5.02
CA TRP A 208 -7.09 20.46 4.47
C TRP A 208 -8.48 20.17 5.06
N ALA A 209 -9.26 21.21 5.31
CA ALA A 209 -10.62 21.13 5.81
C ALA A 209 -11.61 21.81 4.85
N GLY A 210 -12.78 21.20 4.63
CA GLY A 210 -13.85 21.78 3.80
C GLY A 210 -13.61 21.70 2.30
N ILE A 211 -12.94 20.64 1.81
CA ILE A 211 -12.79 20.41 0.37
C ILE A 211 -14.15 20.07 -0.26
N THR A 212 -14.39 20.64 -1.44
CA THR A 212 -15.59 20.38 -2.27
C THR A 212 -15.19 20.30 -3.75
N SER A 213 -16.16 20.06 -4.63
CA SER A 213 -15.93 20.12 -6.09
C SER A 213 -15.60 21.53 -6.60
N LYS A 214 -15.89 22.58 -5.80
CA LYS A 214 -15.69 24.00 -6.17
C LYS A 214 -14.59 24.69 -5.37
N SER A 215 -14.13 24.09 -4.28
CA SER A 215 -13.16 24.70 -3.36
C SER A 215 -12.13 23.68 -2.87
N LYS A 216 -10.88 24.11 -2.79
CA LYS A 216 -9.76 23.35 -2.20
C LYS A 216 -9.81 23.29 -0.67
N GLY A 217 -10.81 23.91 -0.05
CA GLY A 217 -10.90 24.04 1.39
C GLY A 217 -9.80 24.95 1.95
N THR A 218 -9.69 24.91 3.28
CA THR A 218 -8.70 25.66 4.04
C THR A 218 -7.57 24.72 4.47
N LYS A 219 -6.32 25.09 4.18
CA LYS A 219 -5.16 24.37 4.71
C LYS A 219 -5.07 24.62 6.21
N ILE A 220 -5.08 23.54 7.00
CA ILE A 220 -5.03 23.62 8.47
C ILE A 220 -3.68 23.16 9.04
N LEU A 221 -2.90 22.40 8.28
CA LEU A 221 -1.54 21.99 8.65
C LEU A 221 -0.68 21.86 7.40
N SER A 222 0.60 22.27 7.51
CA SER A 222 1.63 22.08 6.49
C SER A 222 2.93 21.69 7.19
N LEU A 223 3.53 20.57 6.78
CA LEU A 223 4.76 20.05 7.35
C LEU A 223 5.88 20.02 6.31
N ASP A 224 7.13 20.17 6.75
CA ASP A 224 8.30 20.05 5.88
C ASP A 224 8.57 18.59 5.48
N GLN A 225 8.24 17.66 6.38
CA GLN A 225 8.39 16.22 6.23
C GLN A 225 7.05 15.55 5.98
N SER A 226 7.09 14.35 5.41
CA SER A 226 5.88 13.60 5.05
C SER A 226 5.13 13.11 6.29
N ILE A 227 3.81 13.16 6.24
CA ILE A 227 2.89 12.62 7.23
C ILE A 227 3.00 11.09 7.20
N GLU A 228 3.43 10.50 8.31
CA GLU A 228 3.67 9.06 8.44
C GLU A 228 2.42 8.30 8.91
N LYS A 229 1.70 8.91 9.86
CA LYS A 229 0.45 8.40 10.46
C LYS A 229 -0.46 9.56 10.82
N ILE A 230 -1.76 9.31 10.75
CA ILE A 230 -2.79 10.24 11.23
C ILE A 230 -3.92 9.46 11.90
N ASP A 231 -4.45 10.02 12.98
CA ASP A 231 -5.70 9.61 13.59
C ASP A 231 -6.55 10.84 13.91
N TYR A 232 -7.85 10.62 14.02
CA TYR A 232 -8.81 11.66 14.34
C TYR A 232 -9.91 11.11 15.26
N SER A 233 -10.45 11.98 16.11
CA SER A 233 -11.52 11.65 17.05
C SER A 233 -12.88 12.18 16.57
N ILE A 234 -13.98 11.77 17.20
CA ILE A 234 -15.33 12.25 16.82
C ILE A 234 -15.54 13.74 17.17
N ASN A 235 -14.81 14.22 18.18
CA ASN A 235 -14.74 15.63 18.55
C ASN A 235 -13.72 16.41 17.70
N ASN A 236 -13.26 15.82 16.60
CA ASN A 236 -12.35 16.43 15.63
C ASN A 236 -10.98 16.81 16.23
N HIS A 237 -10.55 16.10 17.28
CA HIS A 237 -9.14 16.12 17.63
C HIS A 237 -8.36 15.34 16.58
N ILE A 238 -7.25 15.90 16.12
CA ILE A 238 -6.41 15.29 15.08
C ILE A 238 -5.02 15.08 15.67
N ALA A 239 -4.41 13.93 15.41
CA ALA A 239 -3.01 13.65 15.70
C ALA A 239 -2.29 13.19 14.45
N VAL A 240 -1.12 13.79 14.19
CA VAL A 240 -0.28 13.56 13.02
C VAL A 240 1.13 13.23 13.46
N LEU A 241 1.63 12.06 13.06
CA LEU A 241 3.03 11.67 13.25
C LEU A 241 3.85 12.07 12.02
N SER A 242 4.96 12.76 12.24
CA SER A 242 5.91 13.12 11.19
C SER A 242 7.30 13.32 11.79
N ASN A 243 8.29 12.56 11.32
CA ASN A 243 9.71 12.67 11.68
C ASN A 243 9.94 12.68 13.20
N GLY A 244 9.40 11.69 13.90
CA GLY A 244 9.57 11.52 15.36
C GLY A 244 8.86 12.58 16.21
N LYS A 245 7.88 13.29 15.65
CA LYS A 245 7.05 14.26 16.37
C LYS A 245 5.57 13.98 16.13
N VAL A 246 4.77 14.15 17.18
CA VAL A 246 3.31 14.16 17.07
C VAL A 246 2.84 15.61 17.13
N TYR A 247 2.18 16.04 16.07
CA TYR A 247 1.43 17.28 15.98
C TYR A 247 -0.03 16.97 16.29
N TYR A 248 -0.64 17.66 17.22
CA TYR A 248 -2.02 17.36 17.61
C TYR A 248 -2.80 18.62 17.95
N THR A 249 -4.11 18.56 17.80
CA THR A 249 -4.98 19.71 18.08
C THR A 249 -5.47 19.70 19.52
N ASN A 250 -5.26 20.80 20.24
CA ASN A 250 -5.93 21.04 21.52
C ASN A 250 -7.28 21.73 21.24
N GLN A 251 -8.37 21.01 21.54
CA GLN A 251 -9.77 21.47 21.33
C GLN A 251 -10.09 21.91 19.89
N GLY A 252 -9.36 21.41 18.89
CA GLY A 252 -9.62 21.68 17.46
C GLY A 252 -9.21 23.07 16.96
N GLU A 253 -8.66 23.95 17.80
CA GLU A 253 -8.38 25.36 17.43
C GLU A 253 -6.89 25.65 17.19
N SER A 254 -5.99 24.95 17.90
CA SER A 254 -4.55 25.20 17.81
C SER A 254 -3.75 23.90 17.77
N TRP A 255 -2.60 23.95 17.10
CA TRP A 255 -1.68 22.82 17.00
C TRP A 255 -0.63 22.87 18.09
N GLU A 256 -0.60 21.81 18.90
CA GLU A 256 0.48 21.50 19.81
C GLU A 256 1.43 20.47 19.19
N ARG A 257 2.61 20.32 19.81
CA ARG A 257 3.60 19.34 19.39
C ARG A 257 4.24 18.66 20.57
N THR A 258 4.53 17.38 20.43
CA THR A 258 5.31 16.61 21.39
C THR A 258 6.31 15.69 20.67
N ILE A 259 7.39 15.34 21.36
CA ILE A 259 8.40 14.42 20.85
C ILE A 259 8.00 13.01 21.28
N VAL A 260 8.10 12.04 20.37
CA VAL A 260 7.88 10.64 20.74
C VAL A 260 9.15 10.06 21.37
N PRO A 261 9.04 9.31 22.47
CA PRO A 261 10.22 8.73 23.14
C PRO A 261 10.86 7.62 22.31
N LYS A 262 10.08 6.98 21.43
CA LYS A 262 10.47 5.91 20.51
C LYS A 262 9.68 6.04 19.21
N LEU A 263 10.19 5.44 18.13
CA LEU A 263 9.47 5.40 16.86
C LEU A 263 8.11 4.72 17.04
N PHE A 264 7.06 5.39 16.58
CA PHE A 264 5.69 4.90 16.65
C PHE A 264 5.30 4.21 15.36
N TYR A 265 4.78 2.99 15.50
CA TYR A 265 4.07 2.29 14.45
C TYR A 265 2.67 2.86 14.22
N VAL A 266 1.99 3.27 15.31
CA VAL A 266 0.64 3.88 15.28
C VAL A 266 0.58 5.02 16.29
N VAL A 267 -0.09 6.13 15.91
CA VAL A 267 -0.53 7.19 16.82
C VAL A 267 -2.05 7.22 16.83
N GLN A 268 -2.67 7.43 17.99
CA GLN A 268 -4.10 7.55 18.19
C GLN A 268 -4.40 8.76 19.07
N ILE A 269 -5.60 9.33 18.90
CA ILE A 269 -6.10 10.44 19.70
C ILE A 269 -7.52 10.15 20.19
N SER A 270 -7.75 10.38 21.48
CA SER A 270 -9.07 10.20 22.10
C SER A 270 -10.01 11.36 21.78
N ASP A 271 -11.28 11.22 22.16
CA ASP A 271 -12.29 12.27 22.01
C ASP A 271 -12.07 13.44 22.98
N ASP A 272 -11.25 13.23 24.02
CA ASP A 272 -10.79 14.25 24.97
C ASP A 272 -9.41 14.83 24.58
N GLY A 273 -8.79 14.33 23.50
CA GLY A 273 -7.49 14.78 23.01
C GLY A 273 -6.28 14.03 23.59
N ASP A 274 -6.49 12.95 24.34
CA ASP A 274 -5.41 12.14 24.89
C ASP A 274 -4.68 11.37 23.77
N LEU A 275 -3.35 11.39 23.82
CA LEU A 275 -2.52 10.68 22.85
C LEU A 275 -2.13 9.29 23.34
N VAL A 276 -2.26 8.31 22.44
CA VAL A 276 -1.79 6.95 22.65
C VAL A 276 -0.92 6.52 21.46
N GLY A 277 0.24 5.95 21.73
CA GLY A 277 1.20 5.48 20.72
C GLY A 277 1.51 4.00 20.87
N LEU A 278 1.63 3.29 19.74
CA LEU A 278 2.17 1.93 19.68
C LEU A 278 3.56 2.02 19.07
N THR A 279 4.59 1.62 19.80
CA THR A 279 5.98 1.69 19.34
C THR A 279 6.31 0.53 18.39
N GLU A 280 7.41 0.67 17.63
CA GLU A 280 7.96 -0.43 16.82
C GLU A 280 8.36 -1.65 17.67
N GLU A 281 8.68 -1.44 18.95
CA GLU A 281 8.94 -2.49 19.93
C GLU A 281 7.66 -3.10 20.55
N ARG A 282 6.49 -2.84 19.96
CA ARG A 282 5.18 -3.35 20.41
C ARG A 282 4.75 -2.90 21.81
N LYS A 283 5.25 -1.75 22.28
CA LYS A 283 4.83 -1.13 23.54
C LYS A 283 3.73 -0.09 23.33
N ILE A 284 2.76 -0.06 24.23
CA ILE A 284 1.69 0.93 24.22
C ILE A 284 2.07 2.04 25.19
N LEU A 285 2.11 3.29 24.72
CA LEU A 285 2.40 4.47 25.53
C LEU A 285 1.21 5.43 25.51
N GLN A 286 0.86 5.99 26.66
CA GLN A 286 -0.14 7.05 26.79
C GLN A 286 0.53 8.33 27.27
N LYS A 287 0.20 9.46 26.65
CA LYS A 287 0.71 10.76 27.09
C LYS A 287 -0.14 11.27 28.26
N THR A 288 0.51 11.64 29.37
CA THR A 288 -0.10 12.30 30.53
C THR A 288 0.84 13.38 31.03
N ASN A 289 0.39 14.63 31.18
CA ASN A 289 1.18 15.75 31.73
C ASN A 289 2.61 15.85 31.13
N ASP A 290 2.68 15.81 29.79
CA ASP A 290 3.92 15.86 28.98
C ASP A 290 4.86 14.65 29.04
N GLU A 291 4.54 13.63 29.85
CA GLU A 291 5.28 12.38 29.91
C GLU A 291 4.54 11.26 29.18
N TRP A 292 5.29 10.29 28.67
CA TRP A 292 4.76 9.09 28.02
C TRP A 292 4.88 7.90 28.97
N ASN A 293 3.74 7.38 29.41
CA ASN A 293 3.65 6.27 30.35
C ASN A 293 3.25 4.97 29.64
N GLU A 294 3.91 3.87 29.99
CA GLU A 294 3.64 2.56 29.39
C GLU A 294 2.33 1.96 29.93
N ILE A 295 1.44 1.54 29.03
CA ILE A 295 0.28 0.71 29.35
C ILE A 295 0.69 -0.75 29.18
N THR A 296 0.74 -1.48 30.28
CA THR A 296 1.08 -2.91 30.27
C THR A 296 -0.14 -3.76 29.88
N MET A 297 0.04 -4.63 28.88
CA MET A 297 -0.93 -5.68 28.54
C MET A 297 -1.11 -6.67 29.70
N LEU A 298 -2.32 -7.22 29.86
CA LEU A 298 -2.62 -8.19 30.93
C LEU A 298 -1.74 -9.46 30.80
N ASN A 299 -1.61 -9.98 29.57
CA ASN A 299 -0.74 -11.11 29.26
C ASN A 299 0.53 -10.61 28.59
N ARG A 300 1.69 -10.82 29.22
CA ARG A 300 2.99 -10.36 28.70
C ARG A 300 3.39 -11.02 27.37
N ASN A 301 2.79 -12.15 27.03
CA ASN A 301 3.07 -12.86 25.78
C ASN A 301 2.17 -12.42 24.62
N ASP A 302 1.13 -11.62 24.88
CA ASP A 302 0.25 -11.10 23.84
C ASP A 302 0.82 -9.78 23.30
N GLU A 303 1.47 -9.85 22.14
CA GLU A 303 2.02 -8.68 21.46
C GLU A 303 0.95 -7.90 20.68
N PRO A 304 0.83 -6.57 20.87
CA PRO A 304 -0.06 -5.71 20.08
C PRO A 304 0.33 -5.64 18.60
N LEU A 305 -0.60 -5.97 17.70
CA LEU A 305 -0.40 -5.91 16.25
C LEU A 305 -0.83 -4.56 15.67
N ASP A 306 -2.02 -4.08 16.04
CA ASP A 306 -2.58 -2.77 15.73
C ASP A 306 -3.43 -2.27 16.92
N MET A 307 -3.72 -0.97 16.94
CA MET A 307 -4.60 -0.39 17.95
C MET A 307 -5.48 0.75 17.40
N LYS A 308 -6.63 0.98 18.02
CA LYS A 308 -7.47 2.17 17.79
C LYS A 308 -8.03 2.72 19.09
N VAL A 309 -8.21 4.04 19.17
CA VAL A 309 -8.93 4.69 20.28
C VAL A 309 -10.27 5.23 19.78
N ILE A 310 -11.36 4.83 20.43
CA ILE A 310 -12.73 5.29 20.11
C ILE A 310 -13.51 5.40 21.43
N ASN A 311 -14.15 6.53 21.69
CA ASN A 311 -14.96 6.77 22.88
C ASN A 311 -14.18 6.44 24.17
N ASN A 312 -12.96 6.98 24.28
CA ASN A 312 -11.99 6.74 25.37
C ASN A 312 -11.64 5.26 25.67
N ARG A 313 -11.96 4.35 24.75
CA ARG A 313 -11.60 2.94 24.83
C ARG A 313 -10.50 2.62 23.84
N LEU A 314 -9.47 1.93 24.32
CA LEU A 314 -8.36 1.41 23.55
C LEU A 314 -8.68 -0.01 23.08
N PHE A 315 -8.73 -0.19 21.78
CA PHE A 315 -8.89 -1.49 21.11
C PHE A 315 -7.55 -1.94 20.58
N ILE A 316 -7.16 -3.17 20.85
CA ILE A 316 -5.89 -3.76 20.43
C ILE A 316 -6.14 -5.12 19.79
N THR A 317 -5.52 -5.36 18.64
CA THR A 317 -5.42 -6.70 18.06
C THR A 317 -4.16 -7.39 18.58
N THR A 318 -4.25 -8.69 18.87
CA THR A 318 -3.13 -9.58 19.15
C THR A 318 -3.38 -10.92 18.46
N LEU A 319 -2.37 -11.81 18.45
CA LEU A 319 -2.55 -13.18 17.97
C LEU A 319 -3.63 -13.95 18.76
N SER A 320 -3.89 -13.56 20.01
CA SER A 320 -4.86 -14.24 20.87
C SER A 320 -6.28 -13.72 20.66
N GLY A 321 -6.47 -12.56 20.02
CA GLY A 321 -7.76 -11.95 19.74
C GLY A 321 -7.76 -10.43 19.92
N ILE A 322 -8.94 -9.85 20.17
CA ILE A 322 -9.09 -8.42 20.39
C ILE A 322 -9.22 -8.13 21.88
N TRP A 323 -8.46 -7.15 22.36
CA TRP A 323 -8.52 -6.63 23.72
C TRP A 323 -9.07 -5.21 23.72
N ILE A 324 -9.91 -4.90 24.71
CA ILE A 324 -10.43 -3.56 25.00
C ILE A 324 -9.92 -3.14 26.37
N ARG A 325 -9.51 -1.88 26.50
CA ARG A 325 -9.24 -1.23 27.78
C ARG A 325 -9.87 0.15 27.82
N ASP A 326 -10.59 0.45 28.90
CA ASP A 326 -10.97 1.82 29.21
C ASP A 326 -9.71 2.62 29.60
N LEU A 327 -9.48 3.77 28.99
CA LEU A 327 -8.26 4.56 29.22
C LEU A 327 -8.20 5.15 30.65
N GLN A 328 -9.34 5.38 31.29
CA GLN A 328 -9.45 5.97 32.62
C GLN A 328 -9.51 4.89 33.72
N GLU A 329 -10.39 3.88 33.57
CA GLU A 329 -10.57 2.82 34.57
C GLU A 329 -9.47 1.76 34.51
N GLY A 330 -8.87 1.56 33.33
CA GLY A 330 -7.75 0.65 33.11
C GLY A 330 -8.08 -0.84 33.06
N ASN A 331 -9.36 -1.21 33.10
CA ASN A 331 -9.83 -2.60 33.06
C ASN A 331 -9.71 -3.20 31.65
N TRP A 332 -9.08 -4.37 31.54
CA TRP A 332 -8.97 -5.14 30.28
C TRP A 332 -10.13 -6.11 30.10
N ARG A 333 -10.63 -6.22 28.87
CA ARG A 333 -11.62 -7.21 28.43
C ARG A 333 -11.26 -7.79 27.08
N LYS A 334 -11.67 -9.02 26.81
CA LYS A 334 -11.40 -9.70 25.54
C LYS A 334 -12.69 -9.85 24.74
N ILE A 335 -12.65 -9.47 23.45
CA ILE A 335 -13.72 -9.74 22.49
C ILE A 335 -13.40 -11.05 21.78
N LYS A 336 -14.40 -11.92 21.65
CA LYS A 336 -14.27 -13.13 20.85
C LYS A 336 -14.45 -12.80 19.37
N VAL A 337 -13.53 -13.26 18.55
CA VAL A 337 -13.63 -13.26 17.09
C VAL A 337 -13.31 -14.67 16.60
N ASP A 338 -13.97 -15.11 15.54
CA ASP A 338 -13.78 -16.46 15.00
C ASP A 338 -12.44 -16.63 14.27
N GLU A 339 -11.86 -15.53 13.80
CA GLU A 339 -10.59 -15.47 13.06
C GLU A 339 -9.66 -14.41 13.64
N GLU A 340 -8.36 -14.57 13.39
CA GLU A 340 -7.34 -13.62 13.82
C GLU A 340 -7.48 -12.30 13.06
N VAL A 341 -7.87 -11.24 13.78
CA VAL A 341 -7.92 -9.87 13.28
C VAL A 341 -6.55 -9.23 13.50
N VAL A 342 -5.92 -8.75 12.43
CA VAL A 342 -4.54 -8.24 12.49
C VAL A 342 -4.47 -6.72 12.39
N LYS A 343 -5.49 -6.11 11.78
CA LYS A 343 -5.55 -4.67 11.54
C LYS A 343 -6.95 -4.14 11.82
N PHE A 344 -7.02 -2.91 12.30
CA PHE A 344 -8.26 -2.17 12.45
C PHE A 344 -8.41 -1.08 11.39
N VAL A 345 -9.66 -0.85 10.99
CA VAL A 345 -10.11 0.30 10.20
C VAL A 345 -11.14 1.06 11.04
N LYS A 346 -10.80 2.30 11.41
CA LYS A 346 -11.66 3.20 12.18
C LYS A 346 -12.34 4.20 11.23
N LYS A 347 -13.67 4.35 11.38
CA LYS A 347 -14.51 5.29 10.62
C LYS A 347 -15.44 6.02 11.59
N GLY A 348 -14.94 7.11 12.18
CA GLY A 348 -15.61 7.78 13.30
C GLY A 348 -15.79 6.80 14.48
N GLU A 349 -17.04 6.59 14.90
CA GLU A 349 -17.41 5.64 15.96
C GLU A 349 -17.41 4.17 15.53
N LYS A 350 -17.30 3.89 14.22
CA LYS A 350 -17.30 2.52 13.70
C LYS A 350 -15.90 1.94 13.72
N LEU A 351 -15.81 0.67 14.09
CA LEU A 351 -14.57 -0.10 14.06
C LEU A 351 -14.77 -1.38 13.25
N PHE A 352 -13.86 -1.60 12.30
CA PHE A 352 -13.78 -2.82 11.53
C PHE A 352 -12.46 -3.54 11.81
N GLY A 353 -12.51 -4.86 11.91
CA GLY A 353 -11.35 -5.73 11.95
C GLY A 353 -11.09 -6.35 10.59
N VAL A 354 -9.83 -6.41 10.19
CA VAL A 354 -9.38 -7.06 8.96
C VAL A 354 -8.43 -8.20 9.32
N THR A 355 -8.66 -9.40 8.76
CA THR A 355 -7.82 -10.59 8.98
C THR A 355 -6.54 -10.55 8.14
N HIS A 356 -5.65 -11.53 8.33
CA HIS A 356 -4.43 -11.66 7.51
C HIS A 356 -4.74 -11.55 6.02
N ARG A 357 -3.93 -10.74 5.31
CA ARG A 357 -4.07 -10.46 3.87
C ARG A 357 -5.41 -9.86 3.42
N GLY A 358 -6.28 -9.45 4.34
CA GLY A 358 -7.57 -8.87 4.00
C GLY A 358 -8.63 -9.89 3.61
N GLU A 359 -8.45 -11.17 3.97
CA GLU A 359 -9.36 -12.27 3.58
C GLU A 359 -10.78 -12.10 4.13
N ALA A 360 -10.95 -11.42 5.27
CA ALA A 360 -12.24 -11.13 5.86
C ALA A 360 -12.30 -9.77 6.54
N ILE A 361 -13.50 -9.19 6.56
CA ILE A 361 -13.83 -7.98 7.30
C ILE A 361 -14.85 -8.31 8.36
N TYR A 362 -14.56 -7.90 9.60
CA TYR A 362 -15.45 -7.99 10.74
C TYR A 362 -15.92 -6.60 11.15
N SER A 363 -17.20 -6.43 11.43
CA SER A 363 -17.69 -5.28 12.20
C SER A 363 -17.54 -5.58 13.68
N ILE A 364 -16.89 -4.68 14.42
CA ILE A 364 -16.67 -4.83 15.86
C ILE A 364 -17.75 -4.03 16.58
N ASN A 365 -18.61 -4.72 17.34
CA ASN A 365 -19.68 -4.07 18.07
C ASN A 365 -19.13 -3.34 19.30
N MET A 366 -19.30 -2.03 19.32
CA MET A 366 -18.79 -1.15 20.39
C MET A 366 -19.76 -1.04 21.58
N LYS A 367 -20.99 -1.54 21.45
CA LYS A 367 -22.04 -1.50 22.49
C LYS A 367 -22.26 -2.85 23.16
N ASP A 368 -22.28 -3.92 22.37
CA ASP A 368 -22.32 -5.32 22.83
C ASP A 368 -20.92 -5.92 22.64
N GLU A 369 -20.04 -5.62 23.60
CA GLU A 369 -18.59 -5.93 23.59
C GLU A 369 -18.28 -7.45 23.54
N GLY A 370 -19.29 -8.32 23.45
CA GLY A 370 -19.16 -9.77 23.33
C GLY A 370 -19.26 -10.34 21.91
N LYS A 371 -19.59 -9.52 20.90
CA LYS A 371 -19.85 -10.03 19.54
C LYS A 371 -19.18 -9.18 18.46
N SER A 372 -18.44 -9.85 17.58
CA SER A 372 -18.07 -9.35 16.25
C SER A 372 -18.88 -10.10 15.18
N GLU A 373 -19.10 -9.45 14.04
CA GLU A 373 -19.84 -10.05 12.92
C GLU A 373 -18.99 -10.00 11.66
N LYS A 374 -18.85 -11.13 10.97
CA LYS A 374 -18.20 -11.20 9.66
C LYS A 374 -19.11 -10.57 8.62
N VAL A 375 -18.72 -9.41 8.07
CA VAL A 375 -19.52 -8.65 7.10
C VAL A 375 -19.07 -8.87 5.66
N PHE A 376 -17.86 -9.37 5.45
CA PHE A 376 -17.32 -9.64 4.13
C PHE A 376 -16.26 -10.74 4.12
N ASP A 377 -16.20 -11.48 3.01
CA ASP A 377 -15.18 -12.47 2.68
C ASP A 377 -14.59 -12.07 1.32
N ALA A 378 -13.32 -11.67 1.34
CA ALA A 378 -12.63 -11.08 0.22
C ALA A 378 -12.12 -12.10 -0.80
N ARG A 379 -12.00 -13.38 -0.40
CA ARG A 379 -11.41 -14.46 -1.21
C ARG A 379 -10.06 -14.07 -1.82
N ASN A 380 -10.06 -13.59 -3.07
CA ASN A 380 -8.87 -13.24 -3.86
C ASN A 380 -8.67 -11.72 -4.01
N LEU A 381 -9.41 -10.90 -3.26
CA LEU A 381 -9.34 -9.44 -3.35
C LEU A 381 -8.42 -8.88 -2.27
N VAL A 382 -7.62 -7.88 -2.62
CA VAL A 382 -6.84 -7.13 -1.65
C VAL A 382 -7.69 -5.97 -1.13
N VAL A 383 -8.32 -6.18 0.03
CA VAL A 383 -9.10 -5.14 0.72
C VAL A 383 -8.15 -4.13 1.35
N TRP A 384 -8.37 -2.85 1.05
CA TRP A 384 -7.55 -1.77 1.55
C TRP A 384 -8.25 -0.93 2.62
N ASP A 385 -9.55 -0.67 2.43
CA ASP A 385 -10.35 0.18 3.30
C ASP A 385 -11.85 -0.17 3.20
N VAL A 386 -12.63 0.23 4.20
CA VAL A 386 -14.05 -0.11 4.31
C VAL A 386 -14.83 0.94 5.08
N ASP A 387 -16.05 1.24 4.64
CA ASP A 387 -17.01 2.04 5.40
C ASP A 387 -18.45 1.60 5.10
N ILE A 388 -19.40 2.04 5.92
CA ILE A 388 -20.83 1.78 5.74
C ILE A 388 -21.55 3.11 5.54
N MET A 389 -22.27 3.24 4.42
CA MET A 389 -23.20 4.34 4.20
C MET A 389 -24.63 3.77 4.16
N ARG A 390 -25.48 4.21 5.09
CA ARG A 390 -26.83 3.65 5.29
C ARG A 390 -26.77 2.14 5.53
N ASP A 391 -27.33 1.34 4.63
CA ASP A 391 -27.37 -0.13 4.65
C ASP A 391 -26.39 -0.77 3.65
N THR A 392 -25.49 0.03 3.05
CA THR A 392 -24.53 -0.44 2.05
C THR A 392 -23.12 -0.43 2.64
N LEU A 393 -22.49 -1.61 2.61
CA LEU A 393 -21.07 -1.77 2.92
C LEU A 393 -20.26 -1.43 1.66
N TRP A 394 -19.35 -0.47 1.79
CA TRP A 394 -18.47 -0.01 0.72
C TRP A 394 -17.05 -0.48 1.00
N ILE A 395 -16.45 -1.18 0.03
CA ILE A 395 -15.16 -1.84 0.20
C ILE A 395 -14.24 -1.36 -0.90
N ALA A 396 -13.16 -0.69 -0.49
CA ALA A 396 -12.11 -0.24 -1.37
C ALA A 396 -11.09 -1.36 -1.56
N THR A 397 -10.79 -1.68 -2.81
CA THR A 397 -9.83 -2.74 -3.16
C THR A 397 -8.74 -2.22 -4.10
N ILE A 398 -7.57 -2.84 -4.01
CA ILE A 398 -6.46 -2.62 -4.94
C ILE A 398 -6.24 -3.86 -5.80
N PRO A 399 -5.79 -3.71 -7.05
CA PRO A 399 -5.51 -4.86 -7.91
C PRO A 399 -4.23 -5.58 -7.49
N ASP A 400 -4.18 -6.88 -7.79
CA ASP A 400 -2.93 -7.64 -7.90
C ASP A 400 -2.40 -7.56 -9.35
N TYR A 401 -1.26 -8.16 -9.67
CA TYR A 401 -0.63 -8.03 -10.98
C TYR A 401 -0.23 -9.36 -11.62
N SER A 402 -0.87 -9.71 -12.75
CA SER A 402 -0.52 -10.85 -13.59
C SER A 402 0.40 -10.44 -14.74
N TRP A 403 1.18 -11.40 -15.26
CA TRP A 403 1.91 -11.23 -16.51
C TRP A 403 0.99 -11.61 -17.67
N GLU A 404 0.91 -10.74 -18.67
CA GLU A 404 0.06 -10.95 -19.85
C GLU A 404 0.86 -10.70 -21.13
N GLU A 405 0.53 -11.42 -22.20
CA GLU A 405 1.16 -11.24 -23.51
C GLU A 405 0.81 -9.89 -24.14
N MET A 406 1.84 -9.23 -24.68
CA MET A 406 1.68 -7.99 -25.42
C MET A 406 1.17 -8.30 -26.83
N LYS A 407 0.09 -7.64 -27.24
CA LYS A 407 -0.35 -7.68 -28.64
C LYS A 407 0.67 -6.93 -29.50
N ILE A 408 1.22 -7.61 -30.50
CA ILE A 408 2.11 -7.00 -31.49
C ILE A 408 1.30 -6.00 -32.32
N PRO A 409 1.64 -4.71 -32.34
CA PRO A 409 1.01 -3.77 -33.26
C PRO A 409 1.32 -4.23 -34.69
N GLN A 410 0.30 -4.69 -35.43
CA GLN A 410 0.46 -4.91 -36.87
C GLN A 410 0.81 -3.56 -37.51
N ARG A 411 1.93 -3.51 -38.24
CA ARG A 411 2.33 -2.31 -38.99
C ARG A 411 1.19 -1.93 -39.94
N ARG A 412 0.68 -0.71 -39.82
CA ARG A 412 -0.14 -0.06 -40.84
C ARG A 412 0.74 0.38 -42.00
#